data_AF-A0A9W7DRJ5-F1
#
_entry.id   AF-A0A9W7DRJ5-F1
#
_cell.length_a   1.000
_cell.length_b   1.000
_cell.length_c   1.000
_cell.angle_alpha   90.00
_cell.angle_beta   90.00
_cell.angle_gamma   90.00
#
_symmetry.space_group_name_H-M   'P 1'
#
loop_
_entity.id
_entity.type
_entity.pdbx_description
1 polymer ?
#
loop_
_entity_poly.entity_id
_entity_poly.type
_entity_poly.pdbx_seq_one_letter_code
_entity_poly.pdbx_strand_id
1 'polypeptide(L)'
;MATECAGVGVCDYVSGLCTCPLGFTGQACERLACPKDCNGRGTCQTVRNAGFTYGRDLSVAYSSGDGKGPQYNNWDHSSTTMCVCDIGFTGPDCSTRICPKGDDPMTSGQNYREITLETGATSGLLGGYFKFNFQGETVRFSANSSNWTSTQCDSDIESLPNVASVTCVRAAANPARLSANYTIKFIAWPAIPHENNIYSHSGNPNLMDFSCDVSEVAGTAAGAFCKLYDSKAINIREYLPCSGRGICDASTAQCTCSAGFDGVDCQTSSTQVSTATSSDDILLLYSTSGGYTGNALKLKTDRAASTDFNLIYAETNSLASYQLKGNGDVLMHQGGLTITAGGETITAGGLVITAGGQTVTGGGLTVAGGGSTVSGGLVVKAGGQTMEGTDGLHILGGGATIKTTSRTDTGLEVFANGDKRAATSSVFRVRADTNATSDPDSADNFALIEAIIGKYDIANKRNLAANQTIFRVTAQPKTEIHVGGLDVKAGGQTIRAGGLVVTAGGVTISSGDLVLASGTMSTTGFSSSSITTFSAAVNAAGQTLTLTGATVEGAMNFKNGFTSEGVTTFSNKVSLALQTVTLGTTAFKGTSDFSGGATT
;
A
#
# COMPACT_ATOMS: atom_id res chain seq x y z
N MET A 1 86.90 -37.68 -5.02
CA MET A 1 87.94 -37.10 -4.16
C MET A 1 87.27 -36.07 -3.28
N ALA A 2 87.48 -36.12 -1.97
CA ALA A 2 86.96 -35.10 -1.06
C ALA A 2 87.88 -33.86 -1.14
N THR A 3 87.29 -32.68 -1.34
CA THR A 3 88.00 -31.40 -1.36
C THR A 3 87.62 -30.63 -0.10
N GLU A 4 88.60 -29.99 0.53
CA GLU A 4 88.39 -29.15 1.71
C GLU A 4 87.29 -28.11 1.47
N CYS A 5 86.30 -28.06 2.37
CA CYS A 5 85.11 -27.21 2.25
C CYS A 5 84.46 -27.22 0.85
N ALA A 6 84.39 -28.41 0.24
CA ALA A 6 83.85 -28.66 -1.09
C ALA A 6 84.47 -27.81 -2.22
N GLY A 7 85.63 -27.19 -1.98
CA GLY A 7 86.30 -26.28 -2.91
C GLY A 7 85.64 -24.90 -3.05
N VAL A 8 84.64 -24.58 -2.24
CA VAL A 8 83.91 -23.30 -2.28
C VAL A 8 83.98 -22.51 -0.97
N GLY A 9 84.13 -23.19 0.17
CA GLY A 9 84.25 -22.56 1.48
C GLY A 9 85.69 -22.31 1.92
N VAL A 10 85.85 -21.59 3.02
CA VAL A 10 87.14 -21.38 3.69
C VAL A 10 87.17 -22.18 4.98
N CYS A 11 88.20 -23.03 5.15
CA CYS A 11 88.39 -23.84 6.34
C CYS A 11 89.04 -23.02 7.46
N ASP A 12 88.44 -23.04 8.65
CA ASP A 12 89.12 -22.61 9.87
C ASP A 12 89.81 -23.82 10.51
N TYR A 13 91.14 -23.89 10.36
CA TYR A 13 91.95 -24.99 10.90
C TYR A 13 91.99 -25.05 12.44
N VAL A 14 91.51 -24.02 13.15
CA VAL A 14 91.45 -24.04 14.63
C VAL A 14 90.18 -24.74 15.11
N SER A 15 89.02 -24.40 14.55
CA SER A 15 87.73 -25.00 14.93
C SER A 15 87.37 -26.26 14.14
N GLY A 16 87.98 -26.46 12.98
CA GLY A 16 87.63 -27.52 12.03
C GLY A 16 86.31 -27.27 11.28
N LEU A 17 85.77 -26.05 11.33
CA LEU A 17 84.52 -25.67 10.67
C LEU A 17 84.78 -24.94 9.36
N CYS A 18 83.93 -25.20 8.36
CA CYS A 18 83.94 -24.46 7.09
C CYS A 18 83.03 -23.24 7.15
N THR A 19 83.53 -22.09 6.71
CA THR A 19 82.71 -20.89 6.47
C THR A 19 82.26 -20.87 5.02
N CYS A 20 80.94 -20.91 4.78
CA CYS A 20 80.38 -21.02 3.44
C CYS A 20 80.07 -19.65 2.82
N PRO A 21 80.33 -19.47 1.51
CA PRO A 21 79.87 -18.29 0.79
C PRO A 21 78.34 -18.30 0.62
N LEU A 22 77.77 -17.14 0.31
CA LEU A 22 76.32 -16.97 0.13
C LEU A 22 75.79 -17.94 -0.94
N GLY A 23 74.71 -18.64 -0.63
CA GLY A 23 74.11 -19.66 -1.49
C GLY A 23 74.62 -21.09 -1.23
N PHE A 24 75.56 -21.29 -0.30
CA PHE A 24 76.03 -22.62 0.11
C PHE A 24 75.82 -22.85 1.61
N THR A 25 75.61 -24.11 1.99
CA THR A 25 75.37 -24.57 3.36
C THR A 25 75.91 -26.00 3.55
N GLY A 26 75.77 -26.54 4.75
CA GLY A 26 76.33 -27.84 5.15
C GLY A 26 77.66 -27.69 5.89
N GLN A 27 78.11 -28.78 6.51
CA GLN A 27 79.31 -28.77 7.36
C GLN A 27 80.60 -28.52 6.57
N ALA A 28 80.59 -28.83 5.28
CA ALA A 28 81.68 -28.63 4.36
C ALA A 28 81.28 -27.73 3.17
N CYS A 29 80.21 -26.94 3.27
CA CYS A 29 79.65 -26.13 2.18
C CYS A 29 79.26 -26.96 0.94
N GLU A 30 78.94 -28.23 1.17
CA GLU A 30 78.69 -29.23 0.12
C GLU A 30 77.27 -29.17 -0.47
N ARG A 31 76.39 -28.36 0.12
CA ARG A 31 75.00 -28.20 -0.27
C ARG A 31 74.71 -26.77 -0.71
N LEU A 32 73.79 -26.61 -1.66
CA LEU A 32 73.17 -25.31 -1.92
C LEU A 32 72.31 -24.91 -0.71
N ALA A 33 72.28 -23.62 -0.40
CA ALA A 33 71.39 -23.10 0.62
C ALA A 33 69.97 -22.93 0.04
N CYS A 34 68.95 -23.31 0.80
CA CYS A 34 67.58 -23.04 0.40
C CYS A 34 67.31 -21.53 0.37
N PRO A 35 66.57 -21.03 -0.64
CA PRO A 35 66.19 -19.62 -0.70
C PRO A 35 65.49 -19.17 0.58
N LYS A 36 66.03 -18.12 1.22
CA LYS A 36 65.54 -17.53 2.48
C LYS A 36 65.20 -18.56 3.58
N ASP A 37 65.90 -19.69 3.61
CA ASP A 37 65.62 -20.79 4.54
C ASP A 37 64.13 -21.20 4.54
N CYS A 38 63.55 -21.27 3.34
CA CYS A 38 62.14 -21.60 3.12
C CYS A 38 61.16 -20.67 3.87
N ASN A 39 61.58 -19.43 4.17
CA ASN A 39 60.87 -18.43 4.96
C ASN A 39 60.33 -18.94 6.30
N GLY A 40 60.90 -20.03 6.85
CA GLY A 40 60.38 -20.71 8.04
C GLY A 40 59.00 -21.35 7.86
N ARG A 41 58.59 -21.64 6.61
CA ARG A 41 57.30 -22.24 6.22
C ARG A 41 57.48 -23.48 5.36
N GLY A 42 58.53 -24.21 5.63
CA GLY A 42 58.90 -25.41 4.90
C GLY A 42 60.21 -25.97 5.42
N THR A 43 60.55 -27.16 4.91
CA THR A 43 61.77 -27.86 5.26
C THR A 43 62.74 -27.86 4.08
N CYS A 44 63.97 -27.42 4.32
CA CYS A 44 65.03 -27.50 3.32
C CYS A 44 65.51 -28.95 3.17
N GLN A 45 65.26 -29.56 2.01
CA GLN A 45 65.59 -30.96 1.73
C GLN A 45 66.52 -31.07 0.54
N THR A 46 67.40 -32.07 0.54
CA THR A 46 68.11 -32.45 -0.69
C THR A 46 67.13 -33.03 -1.69
N VAL A 47 67.37 -32.87 -2.99
CA VAL A 47 66.49 -33.43 -4.04
C VAL A 47 66.33 -34.95 -3.90
N ARG A 48 67.35 -35.66 -3.39
CA ARG A 48 67.24 -37.09 -3.03
C ARG A 48 66.19 -37.34 -1.95
N ASN A 49 66.28 -36.62 -0.83
CA ASN A 49 65.36 -36.83 0.29
C ASN A 49 63.95 -36.36 -0.06
N ALA A 50 63.84 -35.25 -0.80
CA ALA A 50 62.56 -34.75 -1.28
C ALA A 50 61.86 -35.77 -2.19
N GLY A 51 62.57 -36.29 -3.19
CA GLY A 51 62.05 -37.32 -4.10
C GLY A 51 61.70 -38.63 -3.40
N PHE A 52 62.51 -39.07 -2.43
CA PHE A 52 62.27 -40.32 -1.71
C PHE A 52 61.13 -40.22 -0.68
N THR A 53 61.01 -39.08 0.00
CA THR A 53 60.06 -38.91 1.13
C THR A 53 58.71 -38.40 0.65
N TYR A 54 58.69 -37.46 -0.29
CA TYR A 54 57.46 -36.77 -0.73
C TYR A 54 57.09 -37.08 -2.18
N GLY A 55 58.00 -37.69 -2.95
CA GLY A 55 57.73 -38.07 -4.32
C GLY A 55 56.68 -39.17 -4.43
N ARG A 56 56.07 -39.27 -5.61
CA ARG A 56 55.10 -40.32 -5.94
C ARG A 56 55.73 -41.69 -5.77
N ASP A 57 55.01 -42.62 -5.16
CA ASP A 57 55.44 -44.01 -5.09
C ASP A 57 55.38 -44.65 -6.49
N LEU A 58 56.55 -44.92 -7.05
CA LEU A 58 56.71 -45.51 -8.39
C LEU A 58 57.04 -47.00 -8.34
N SER A 59 56.92 -47.64 -7.17
CA SER A 59 57.14 -49.08 -7.06
C SER A 59 56.02 -49.84 -7.81
N VAL A 60 56.32 -50.13 -9.09
CA VAL A 60 55.64 -51.04 -10.02
C VAL A 60 54.12 -51.17 -9.85
N ALA A 61 53.41 -50.31 -10.61
CA ALA A 61 52.08 -50.57 -11.18
C ALA A 61 51.11 -51.38 -10.28
N TYR A 62 50.37 -50.66 -9.45
CA TYR A 62 49.07 -51.10 -8.92
C TYR A 62 49.07 -52.33 -8.00
N SER A 63 50.20 -52.76 -7.42
CA SER A 63 50.21 -54.05 -6.69
C SER A 63 50.80 -54.05 -5.30
N SER A 64 51.70 -53.12 -4.94
CA SER A 64 52.37 -53.12 -3.62
C SER A 64 53.26 -51.87 -3.46
N GLY A 65 52.65 -50.68 -3.38
CA GLY A 65 53.39 -49.48 -3.01
C GLY A 65 54.03 -49.63 -1.63
N ASP A 66 55.28 -49.21 -1.44
CA ASP A 66 55.95 -49.17 -0.12
C ASP A 66 55.82 -47.80 0.57
N GLY A 67 55.07 -46.88 -0.05
CA GLY A 67 54.83 -45.53 0.44
C GLY A 67 56.03 -44.61 0.27
N LYS A 68 57.03 -44.99 -0.53
CA LYS A 68 58.24 -44.20 -0.75
C LYS A 68 58.38 -43.82 -2.22
N GLY A 69 58.82 -42.58 -2.43
CA GLY A 69 59.09 -42.08 -3.76
C GLY A 69 60.39 -42.64 -4.36
N PRO A 70 60.66 -42.37 -5.64
CA PRO A 70 61.84 -42.87 -6.33
C PRO A 70 63.13 -42.35 -5.70
N GLN A 71 64.16 -43.21 -5.68
CA GLN A 71 65.50 -42.78 -5.29
C GLN A 71 66.16 -42.01 -6.44
N TYR A 72 66.38 -40.72 -6.24
CA TYR A 72 67.21 -39.90 -7.12
C TYR A 72 68.70 -40.11 -6.77
N ASN A 73 69.48 -40.63 -7.73
CA ASN A 73 70.88 -41.03 -7.54
C ASN A 73 71.86 -40.35 -8.52
N ASN A 74 71.42 -39.33 -9.27
CA ASN A 74 72.29 -38.54 -10.13
C ASN A 74 73.32 -37.72 -9.32
N TRP A 75 74.35 -37.22 -10.00
CA TRP A 75 75.50 -36.55 -9.40
C TRP A 75 75.18 -35.42 -8.40
N ASP A 76 74.04 -34.75 -8.54
CA ASP A 76 73.62 -33.60 -7.72
C ASP A 76 72.68 -33.98 -6.57
N HIS A 77 72.38 -35.28 -6.39
CA HIS A 77 71.31 -35.75 -5.52
C HIS A 77 71.41 -35.27 -4.07
N SER A 78 72.62 -35.06 -3.57
CA SER A 78 72.93 -34.67 -2.18
C SER A 78 73.44 -33.24 -2.05
N SER A 79 73.73 -32.56 -3.17
CA SER A 79 74.24 -31.18 -3.17
C SER A 79 73.14 -30.17 -3.54
N THR A 80 72.20 -30.54 -4.42
CA THR A 80 71.04 -29.70 -4.75
C THR A 80 69.98 -29.81 -3.65
N THR A 81 69.50 -28.67 -3.18
CA THR A 81 68.43 -28.57 -2.19
C THR A 81 67.21 -27.84 -2.75
N MET A 82 66.05 -28.15 -2.20
CA MET A 82 64.81 -27.41 -2.42
C MET A 82 64.02 -27.27 -1.13
N CYS A 83 63.14 -26.27 -1.09
CA CYS A 83 62.15 -26.16 -0.05
C CYS A 83 60.97 -27.09 -0.33
N VAL A 84 60.64 -27.96 0.62
CA VAL A 84 59.34 -28.63 0.67
C VAL A 84 58.47 -27.79 1.60
N CYS A 85 57.48 -27.11 1.03
CA CYS A 85 56.67 -26.16 1.77
C CYS A 85 55.68 -26.85 2.69
N ASP A 86 55.35 -26.18 3.79
CA ASP A 86 54.24 -26.59 4.65
C ASP A 86 52.92 -26.49 3.85
N ILE A 87 51.92 -27.28 4.26
CA ILE A 87 50.60 -27.25 3.63
C ILE A 87 50.01 -25.83 3.68
N GLY A 88 49.46 -25.38 2.56
CA GLY A 88 48.96 -24.02 2.35
C GLY A 88 50.01 -23.03 1.86
N PHE A 89 51.27 -23.44 1.71
CA PHE A 89 52.36 -22.61 1.15
C PHE A 89 52.97 -23.23 -0.11
N THR A 90 53.46 -22.37 -1.00
CA THR A 90 54.06 -22.76 -2.28
C THR A 90 55.13 -21.77 -2.71
N GLY A 91 55.73 -22.02 -3.88
CA GLY A 91 56.84 -21.24 -4.43
C GLY A 91 58.21 -21.81 -4.02
N PRO A 92 59.30 -21.25 -4.58
CA PRO A 92 60.64 -21.79 -4.39
C PRO A 92 61.20 -21.56 -2.98
N ASP A 93 60.68 -20.56 -2.27
CA ASP A 93 61.09 -20.19 -0.91
C ASP A 93 59.94 -20.31 0.10
N CYS A 94 58.78 -20.88 -0.28
CA CYS A 94 57.58 -21.01 0.57
C CYS A 94 57.00 -19.69 1.10
N SER A 95 57.29 -18.56 0.45
CA SER A 95 56.70 -17.26 0.83
C SER A 95 55.27 -17.05 0.35
N THR A 96 54.84 -17.81 -0.66
CA THR A 96 53.53 -17.67 -1.32
C THR A 96 52.52 -18.58 -0.66
N ARG A 97 51.30 -18.09 -0.40
CA ARG A 97 50.19 -18.92 0.08
C ARG A 97 49.39 -19.52 -1.08
N ILE A 98 48.84 -20.70 -0.86
CA ILE A 98 47.90 -21.33 -1.79
C ILE A 98 46.52 -20.72 -1.55
N CYS A 99 45.93 -20.26 -2.64
CA CYS A 99 44.60 -19.65 -2.65
C CYS A 99 43.52 -20.73 -2.48
N PRO A 100 42.35 -20.35 -1.94
CA PRO A 100 41.16 -21.17 -2.05
C PRO A 100 40.92 -21.60 -3.50
N LYS A 101 40.48 -22.83 -3.69
CA LYS A 101 40.18 -23.39 -5.00
C LYS A 101 38.77 -23.96 -5.02
N GLY A 102 38.14 -23.89 -6.18
CA GLY A 102 36.82 -24.46 -6.39
C GLY A 102 36.57 -24.74 -7.86
N ASP A 103 35.38 -25.28 -8.14
CA ASP A 103 34.87 -25.48 -9.50
C ASP A 103 34.49 -24.14 -10.12
N ASP A 104 34.68 -23.98 -11.43
CA ASP A 104 34.25 -22.77 -12.12
C ASP A 104 32.73 -22.86 -12.37
N PRO A 105 31.90 -22.02 -11.74
CA PRO A 105 30.43 -22.13 -11.86
C PRO A 105 29.89 -21.91 -13.28
N MET A 106 30.72 -21.46 -14.22
CA MET A 106 30.31 -21.25 -15.62
C MET A 106 30.62 -22.45 -16.52
N THR A 107 31.45 -23.40 -16.07
CA THR A 107 31.67 -24.65 -16.79
C THR A 107 30.62 -25.67 -16.32
N SER A 108 29.90 -26.27 -17.26
CA SER A 108 28.80 -27.20 -16.94
C SER A 108 28.88 -28.43 -17.83
N GLY A 109 28.22 -29.52 -17.40
CA GLY A 109 28.26 -30.80 -18.13
C GLY A 109 29.56 -31.59 -17.93
N GLN A 110 30.37 -31.23 -16.93
CA GLN A 110 31.56 -31.98 -16.54
C GLN A 110 31.23 -33.13 -15.59
N ASN A 111 32.15 -34.07 -15.52
CA ASN A 111 32.06 -35.25 -14.69
C ASN A 111 32.88 -35.07 -13.42
N TYR A 112 32.56 -35.88 -12.42
CA TYR A 112 33.40 -36.05 -11.25
C TYR A 112 34.57 -36.99 -11.58
N ARG A 113 35.68 -36.83 -10.87
CA ARG A 113 36.79 -37.78 -10.93
C ARG A 113 36.33 -39.11 -10.33
N GLU A 114 36.49 -40.20 -11.07
CA GLU A 114 36.16 -41.54 -10.57
C GLU A 114 37.33 -42.50 -10.76
N ILE A 115 37.65 -43.24 -9.69
CA ILE A 115 38.65 -44.31 -9.70
C ILE A 115 38.02 -45.61 -9.19
N THR A 116 38.43 -46.74 -9.74
CA THR A 116 38.09 -48.07 -9.22
C THR A 116 39.26 -48.63 -8.44
N LEU A 117 39.01 -48.98 -7.18
CA LEU A 117 39.88 -49.71 -6.29
C LEU A 117 39.50 -51.18 -6.30
N GLU A 118 40.34 -52.02 -6.88
CA GLU A 118 40.18 -53.48 -6.94
C GLU A 118 41.04 -54.12 -5.84
N THR A 119 40.38 -54.78 -4.88
CA THR A 119 41.07 -55.57 -3.85
C THR A 119 40.98 -57.05 -4.17
N GLY A 120 42.03 -57.80 -3.84
CA GLY A 120 42.04 -59.24 -4.06
C GLY A 120 43.25 -59.96 -3.49
N ALA A 121 43.24 -61.29 -3.64
CA ALA A 121 44.35 -62.17 -3.31
C ALA A 121 44.37 -63.37 -4.26
N THR A 122 45.56 -63.94 -4.46
CA THR A 122 45.72 -65.16 -5.28
C THR A 122 45.04 -66.36 -4.61
N SER A 123 45.23 -66.53 -3.31
CA SER A 123 44.55 -67.53 -2.48
C SER A 123 44.38 -67.05 -1.04
N GLY A 124 43.55 -67.74 -0.24
CA GLY A 124 43.31 -67.39 1.17
C GLY A 124 42.30 -66.26 1.39
N LEU A 125 42.04 -65.94 2.65
CA LEU A 125 41.09 -64.90 3.06
C LEU A 125 41.83 -63.62 3.43
N LEU A 126 41.38 -62.48 2.88
CA LEU A 126 41.90 -61.16 3.23
C LEU A 126 41.50 -60.78 4.67
N GLY A 127 42.47 -60.30 5.43
CA GLY A 127 42.32 -59.72 6.76
C GLY A 127 43.35 -58.61 6.96
N GLY A 128 43.42 -58.03 8.15
CA GLY A 128 44.24 -56.83 8.36
C GLY A 128 43.70 -55.65 7.53
N TYR A 129 44.61 -54.85 6.97
CA TYR A 129 44.25 -53.55 6.42
C TYR A 129 45.04 -53.19 5.17
N PHE A 130 44.37 -52.49 4.25
CA PHE A 130 45.02 -51.77 3.16
C PHE A 130 45.21 -50.30 3.57
N LYS A 131 46.21 -49.64 2.98
CA LYS A 131 46.41 -48.20 3.11
C LYS A 131 46.22 -47.53 1.75
N PHE A 132 45.25 -46.63 1.67
CA PHE A 132 45.05 -45.78 0.50
C PHE A 132 45.80 -44.48 0.72
N ASN A 133 46.68 -44.14 -0.23
CA ASN A 133 47.45 -42.90 -0.19
C ASN A 133 46.98 -41.99 -1.33
N PHE A 134 46.84 -40.71 -1.02
CA PHE A 134 46.57 -39.67 -2.00
C PHE A 134 47.36 -38.42 -1.62
N GLN A 135 48.31 -38.01 -2.48
CA GLN A 135 49.10 -36.79 -2.31
C GLN A 135 49.67 -36.57 -0.88
N GLY A 136 50.31 -37.59 -0.34
CA GLY A 136 50.97 -37.53 0.98
C GLY A 136 50.07 -37.85 2.18
N GLU A 137 48.74 -37.88 1.98
CA GLU A 137 47.79 -38.28 3.01
C GLU A 137 47.47 -39.78 2.89
N THR A 138 47.28 -40.43 4.03
CA THR A 138 47.05 -41.88 4.10
C THR A 138 45.85 -42.19 4.97
N VAL A 139 44.95 -43.03 4.46
CA VAL A 139 43.90 -43.65 5.27
C VAL A 139 44.04 -45.16 5.24
N ARG A 140 43.74 -45.78 6.38
CA ARG A 140 43.76 -47.23 6.53
C ARG A 140 42.34 -47.80 6.59
N PHE A 141 42.06 -48.83 5.81
CA PHE A 141 40.75 -49.46 5.73
C PHE A 141 40.85 -51.00 5.78
N SER A 142 39.76 -51.65 6.18
CA SER A 142 39.73 -53.11 6.36
C SER A 142 39.93 -53.85 5.02
N ALA A 143 40.87 -54.79 4.98
CA ALA A 143 41.08 -55.63 3.80
C ALA A 143 39.94 -56.64 3.56
N ASN A 144 39.19 -56.98 4.61
CA ASN A 144 37.99 -57.79 4.49
C ASN A 144 36.82 -56.92 4.01
N SER A 145 36.37 -57.17 2.78
CA SER A 145 35.31 -56.42 2.12
C SER A 145 33.95 -56.50 2.83
N SER A 146 33.73 -57.49 3.69
CA SER A 146 32.50 -57.59 4.51
C SER A 146 32.44 -56.52 5.60
N ASN A 147 33.61 -56.05 6.06
CA ASN A 147 33.73 -55.04 7.12
C ASN A 147 33.93 -53.62 6.56
N TRP A 148 34.15 -53.50 5.25
CA TRP A 148 34.31 -52.21 4.57
C TRP A 148 33.18 -52.03 3.55
N THR A 149 32.06 -51.45 4.01
CA THR A 149 30.88 -51.17 3.20
C THR A 149 31.06 -49.88 2.39
N SER A 150 30.13 -49.57 1.47
CA SER A 150 30.14 -48.30 0.74
C SER A 150 30.21 -47.09 1.69
N THR A 151 29.39 -47.09 2.75
CA THR A 151 29.38 -46.00 3.75
C THR A 151 30.68 -45.91 4.54
N GLN A 152 31.33 -47.03 4.85
CA GLN A 152 32.63 -46.99 5.51
C GLN A 152 33.71 -46.47 4.56
N CYS A 153 33.64 -46.80 3.26
CA CYS A 153 34.50 -46.22 2.25
C CYS A 153 34.32 -44.71 2.14
N ASP A 154 33.09 -44.20 2.17
CA ASP A 154 32.83 -42.74 2.20
C ASP A 154 33.55 -42.10 3.39
N SER A 155 33.27 -42.59 4.59
CA SER A 155 33.83 -42.03 5.83
C SER A 155 35.35 -42.12 5.91
N ASP A 156 35.96 -43.22 5.44
CA ASP A 156 37.41 -43.40 5.49
C ASP A 156 38.08 -42.47 4.46
N ILE A 157 37.59 -42.42 3.22
CA ILE A 157 38.20 -41.56 2.19
C ILE A 157 38.01 -40.07 2.51
N GLU A 158 36.87 -39.67 3.08
CA GLU A 158 36.62 -38.30 3.56
C GLU A 158 37.43 -37.93 4.82
N SER A 159 38.07 -38.90 5.49
CA SER A 159 38.99 -38.61 6.60
C SER A 159 40.32 -38.03 6.13
N LEU A 160 40.63 -38.13 4.84
CA LEU A 160 41.82 -37.52 4.24
C LEU A 160 41.63 -36.00 4.15
N PRO A 161 42.54 -35.18 4.72
CA PRO A 161 42.40 -33.72 4.72
C PRO A 161 42.33 -33.07 3.33
N ASN A 162 42.82 -33.75 2.29
CA ASN A 162 42.81 -33.30 0.90
C ASN A 162 41.56 -33.76 0.11
N VAL A 163 40.57 -34.35 0.77
CA VAL A 163 39.29 -34.78 0.18
C VAL A 163 38.15 -34.16 0.98
N ALA A 164 37.19 -33.50 0.32
CA ALA A 164 36.05 -32.91 1.02
C ALA A 164 34.83 -33.82 1.05
N SER A 165 34.49 -34.44 -0.09
CA SER A 165 33.41 -35.42 -0.15
C SER A 165 33.57 -36.42 -1.27
N VAL A 166 33.15 -37.65 -1.02
CA VAL A 166 33.13 -38.72 -2.02
C VAL A 166 31.80 -39.47 -2.02
N THR A 167 31.65 -40.34 -3.01
CA THR A 167 30.66 -41.41 -2.98
C THR A 167 31.30 -42.68 -3.48
N CYS A 168 31.32 -43.69 -2.61
CA CYS A 168 31.83 -45.01 -2.86
C CYS A 168 30.70 -45.96 -3.22
N VAL A 169 30.91 -46.78 -4.24
CA VAL A 169 30.02 -47.89 -4.57
C VAL A 169 30.81 -49.19 -4.54
N ARG A 170 30.50 -50.04 -3.57
CA ARG A 170 31.06 -51.39 -3.49
C ARG A 170 30.29 -52.35 -4.41
N ALA A 171 31.00 -53.04 -5.27
CA ALA A 171 30.49 -54.15 -6.07
C ALA A 171 30.18 -55.39 -5.18
N ALA A 172 29.64 -56.46 -5.77
CA ALA A 172 29.41 -57.71 -5.05
C ALA A 172 30.72 -58.25 -4.46
N ALA A 173 30.73 -58.50 -3.14
CA ALA A 173 31.89 -59.05 -2.46
C ALA A 173 32.12 -60.50 -2.90
N ASN A 174 33.39 -60.88 -3.08
CA ASN A 174 33.77 -62.26 -3.32
C ASN A 174 33.98 -62.97 -1.97
N PRO A 175 33.07 -63.87 -1.55
CA PRO A 175 33.17 -64.51 -0.24
C PRO A 175 34.35 -65.47 -0.13
N ALA A 176 34.88 -65.98 -1.25
CA ALA A 176 36.01 -66.91 -1.25
C ALA A 176 37.35 -66.22 -0.95
N ARG A 177 37.42 -64.89 -1.06
CA ARG A 177 38.64 -64.09 -0.80
C ARG A 177 38.40 -62.91 0.16
N LEU A 178 37.14 -62.64 0.51
CA LEU A 178 36.71 -61.45 1.25
C LEU A 178 37.16 -60.16 0.55
N SER A 179 37.08 -60.13 -0.77
CA SER A 179 37.53 -59.02 -1.61
C SER A 179 36.36 -58.34 -2.32
N ALA A 180 36.55 -57.13 -2.84
CA ALA A 180 35.56 -56.41 -3.64
C ALA A 180 36.20 -55.29 -4.48
N ASN A 181 35.43 -54.79 -5.45
CA ASN A 181 35.78 -53.59 -6.20
C ASN A 181 34.97 -52.41 -5.65
N TYR A 182 35.61 -51.26 -5.52
CA TYR A 182 35.01 -50.03 -5.02
C TYR A 182 35.21 -48.94 -6.06
N THR A 183 34.12 -48.35 -6.55
CA THR A 183 34.20 -47.15 -7.38
C THR A 183 34.09 -45.94 -6.47
N ILE A 184 35.15 -45.16 -6.38
CA ILE A 184 35.25 -43.95 -5.58
C ILE A 184 35.04 -42.76 -6.52
N LYS A 185 33.96 -42.01 -6.30
CA LYS A 185 33.64 -40.78 -7.02
C LYS A 185 33.95 -39.58 -6.13
N PHE A 186 34.87 -38.73 -6.54
CA PHE A 186 35.21 -37.50 -5.80
C PHE A 186 34.21 -36.40 -6.15
N ILE A 187 33.32 -36.09 -5.21
CA ILE A 187 32.23 -35.12 -5.40
C ILE A 187 32.75 -33.71 -5.20
N ALA A 188 33.61 -33.48 -4.20
CA ALA A 188 34.23 -32.20 -3.96
C ALA A 188 35.64 -32.34 -3.38
N TRP A 189 36.49 -31.37 -3.75
CA TRP A 189 37.77 -31.11 -3.11
C TRP A 189 37.59 -29.97 -2.08
N PRO A 190 38.44 -29.88 -1.04
CA PRO A 190 38.30 -28.85 0.00
C PRO A 190 38.42 -27.42 -0.55
N ALA A 191 37.55 -26.49 -0.16
CA ALA A 191 37.65 -25.09 -0.66
C ALA A 191 38.98 -24.42 -0.26
N ILE A 192 39.52 -24.78 0.91
CA ILE A 192 40.88 -24.44 1.34
C ILE A 192 41.76 -25.66 1.03
N PRO A 193 42.59 -25.62 -0.03
CA PRO A 193 43.33 -26.81 -0.46
C PRO A 193 44.33 -27.27 0.58
N HIS A 194 44.33 -28.56 0.88
CA HIS A 194 45.37 -29.21 1.67
C HIS A 194 46.54 -29.61 0.76
N GLU A 195 47.16 -28.60 0.15
CA GLU A 195 48.18 -28.72 -0.90
C GLU A 195 49.46 -27.95 -0.53
N ASN A 196 50.56 -28.19 -1.25
CA ASN A 196 51.79 -27.41 -1.19
C ASN A 196 52.50 -27.37 -2.56
N ASN A 197 53.79 -27.07 -2.59
CA ASN A 197 54.57 -27.07 -3.84
C ASN A 197 54.89 -28.48 -4.40
N ILE A 198 54.64 -29.54 -3.65
CA ILE A 198 54.83 -30.95 -4.07
C ILE A 198 53.49 -31.59 -4.41
N TYR A 199 52.49 -31.39 -3.54
CA TYR A 199 51.16 -31.95 -3.62
C TYR A 199 50.19 -30.90 -4.13
N SER A 200 49.77 -31.03 -5.39
CA SER A 200 48.69 -30.19 -5.93
C SER A 200 48.05 -30.81 -7.17
N HIS A 201 46.78 -30.50 -7.41
CA HIS A 201 46.08 -30.82 -8.64
C HIS A 201 45.12 -29.66 -9.04
N SER A 202 44.56 -29.79 -10.24
CA SER A 202 43.60 -28.82 -10.81
C SER A 202 42.22 -29.45 -11.03
N GLY A 203 41.87 -30.43 -10.20
CA GLY A 203 40.57 -31.12 -10.20
C GLY A 203 40.62 -32.54 -10.76
N ASN A 204 41.55 -32.80 -11.69
CA ASN A 204 41.79 -34.13 -12.27
C ASN A 204 43.18 -34.67 -11.88
N PRO A 205 43.38 -35.15 -10.65
CA PRO A 205 44.65 -35.74 -10.23
C PRO A 205 44.98 -36.97 -11.08
N ASN A 206 46.27 -37.14 -11.37
CA ASN A 206 46.75 -38.28 -12.16
C ASN A 206 46.52 -39.56 -11.35
N LEU A 207 46.24 -40.69 -12.02
CA LEU A 207 46.10 -41.97 -11.34
C LEU A 207 47.34 -42.33 -10.50
N MET A 208 48.53 -41.89 -10.91
CA MET A 208 49.80 -42.06 -10.18
C MET A 208 49.94 -41.19 -8.92
N ASP A 209 49.04 -40.24 -8.68
CA ASP A 209 48.98 -39.50 -7.39
C ASP A 209 48.29 -40.32 -6.30
N PHE A 210 47.67 -41.44 -6.67
CA PHE A 210 47.05 -42.41 -5.79
C PHE A 210 47.90 -43.67 -5.70
N SER A 211 47.98 -44.26 -4.51
CA SER A 211 48.56 -45.59 -4.34
C SER A 211 47.80 -46.40 -3.31
N CYS A 212 47.93 -47.71 -3.38
CA CYS A 212 47.38 -48.62 -2.39
C CYS A 212 48.48 -49.57 -1.90
N ASP A 213 48.79 -49.44 -0.61
CA ASP A 213 49.80 -50.22 0.08
C ASP A 213 49.16 -51.44 0.77
N VAL A 214 49.79 -52.60 0.58
CA VAL A 214 49.34 -53.92 1.04
C VAL A 214 50.18 -54.48 2.19
N SER A 215 51.13 -53.70 2.72
CA SER A 215 52.10 -54.09 3.76
C SER A 215 51.46 -54.50 5.10
N GLU A 216 50.24 -54.04 5.36
CA GLU A 216 49.48 -54.35 6.58
C GLU A 216 48.33 -55.34 6.36
N VAL A 217 48.29 -55.97 5.18
CA VAL A 217 47.35 -57.05 4.91
C VAL A 217 47.80 -58.27 5.71
N ALA A 218 46.87 -58.79 6.50
CA ALA A 218 47.06 -59.96 7.36
C ALA A 218 46.06 -61.06 6.99
N GLY A 219 46.14 -62.22 7.66
CA GLY A 219 45.24 -63.34 7.43
C GLY A 219 45.91 -64.50 6.70
N THR A 220 45.13 -65.29 5.96
CA THR A 220 45.63 -66.45 5.22
C THR A 220 45.90 -66.15 3.74
N ALA A 221 45.75 -64.88 3.34
CA ALA A 221 45.89 -64.44 1.97
C ALA A 221 47.34 -64.55 1.45
N ALA A 222 47.52 -65.22 0.30
CA ALA A 222 48.76 -65.22 -0.45
C ALA A 222 48.61 -64.37 -1.72
N GLY A 223 49.62 -63.55 -2.02
CA GLY A 223 49.61 -62.65 -3.17
C GLY A 223 48.44 -61.65 -3.13
N ALA A 224 48.26 -60.97 -1.99
CA ALA A 224 47.30 -59.88 -1.85
C ALA A 224 47.67 -58.71 -2.78
N PHE A 225 46.67 -58.06 -3.35
CA PHE A 225 46.86 -56.92 -4.24
C PHE A 225 45.75 -55.89 -4.06
N CYS A 226 46.09 -54.65 -4.41
CA CYS A 226 45.21 -53.51 -4.37
C CYS A 226 45.49 -52.60 -5.57
N LYS A 227 44.65 -52.72 -6.60
CA LYS A 227 44.83 -52.07 -7.91
C LYS A 227 43.92 -50.86 -8.05
N LEU A 228 44.40 -49.84 -8.76
CA LEU A 228 43.68 -48.61 -9.04
C LEU A 228 43.51 -48.43 -10.55
N TYR A 229 42.32 -48.03 -10.99
CA TYR A 229 42.02 -47.77 -12.39
C TYR A 229 41.22 -46.49 -12.54
N ASP A 230 41.35 -45.82 -13.68
CA ASP A 230 40.48 -44.72 -14.05
C ASP A 230 39.11 -45.23 -14.49
N SER A 231 38.06 -44.88 -13.75
CA SER A 231 36.69 -45.06 -14.21
C SER A 231 36.22 -43.83 -14.99
N LYS A 232 36.61 -42.63 -14.53
CA LYS A 232 36.35 -41.37 -15.21
C LYS A 232 37.50 -40.38 -14.98
N ALA A 233 38.16 -40.00 -16.08
CA ALA A 233 39.30 -39.07 -16.07
C ALA A 233 39.25 -38.03 -17.21
N ILE A 234 38.14 -37.95 -17.96
CA ILE A 234 37.97 -37.04 -19.10
C ILE A 234 36.81 -36.09 -18.80
N ASN A 235 36.97 -34.81 -19.17
CA ASN A 235 36.00 -33.75 -18.94
C ASN A 235 35.59 -33.73 -17.46
N ILE A 236 36.59 -33.56 -16.59
CA ILE A 236 36.45 -33.53 -15.13
C ILE A 236 36.31 -32.07 -14.70
N ARG A 237 35.52 -31.83 -13.65
CA ARG A 237 35.39 -30.51 -13.01
C ARG A 237 36.74 -29.92 -12.66
N GLU A 238 36.88 -28.62 -12.88
CA GLU A 238 38.11 -27.94 -12.54
C GLU A 238 38.21 -27.73 -11.02
N TYR A 239 39.42 -27.46 -10.56
CA TYR A 239 39.69 -27.03 -9.19
C TYR A 239 40.73 -25.92 -9.26
N LEU A 240 40.25 -24.72 -9.56
CA LEU A 240 41.07 -23.56 -9.92
C LEU A 240 41.15 -22.59 -8.74
N PRO A 241 42.27 -21.84 -8.61
CA PRO A 241 42.35 -20.73 -7.69
C PRO A 241 41.19 -19.75 -7.89
N CYS A 242 40.48 -19.44 -6.81
CA CYS A 242 39.29 -18.60 -6.81
C CYS A 242 38.25 -19.00 -7.87
N SER A 243 38.12 -20.30 -8.15
CA SER A 243 37.19 -20.86 -9.16
C SER A 243 37.33 -20.26 -10.56
N GLY A 244 38.45 -19.61 -10.88
CA GLY A 244 38.58 -18.81 -12.11
C GLY A 244 37.67 -17.58 -12.17
N ARG A 245 37.04 -17.20 -11.04
CA ARG A 245 36.07 -16.10 -10.90
C ARG A 245 36.48 -15.06 -9.87
N GLY A 246 37.74 -15.07 -9.43
CA GLY A 246 38.30 -14.04 -8.56
C GLY A 246 39.79 -13.83 -8.78
N ILE A 247 40.31 -12.77 -8.16
CA ILE A 247 41.74 -12.50 -8.06
C ILE A 247 42.21 -12.95 -6.68
N CYS A 248 43.26 -13.76 -6.64
CA CYS A 248 43.87 -14.17 -5.38
C CYS A 248 44.99 -13.22 -4.95
N ASP A 249 44.95 -12.81 -3.68
CA ASP A 249 46.11 -12.26 -3.00
C ASP A 249 46.96 -13.39 -2.42
N ALA A 250 48.11 -13.62 -3.04
CA ALA A 250 49.02 -14.72 -2.70
C ALA A 250 49.75 -14.51 -1.35
N SER A 251 49.66 -13.34 -0.72
CA SER A 251 50.21 -13.08 0.61
C SER A 251 49.25 -13.43 1.74
N THR A 252 47.94 -13.30 1.50
CA THR A 252 46.88 -13.55 2.49
C THR A 252 46.11 -14.85 2.22
N ALA A 253 46.20 -15.41 1.01
CA ALA A 253 45.33 -16.50 0.50
C ALA A 253 43.85 -16.14 0.54
N GLN A 254 43.53 -14.90 0.17
CA GLN A 254 42.15 -14.43 0.06
C GLN A 254 41.76 -14.18 -1.39
N CYS A 255 40.60 -14.70 -1.77
CA CYS A 255 40.00 -14.46 -3.08
C CYS A 255 39.12 -13.20 -3.04
N THR A 256 39.37 -12.28 -3.97
CA THR A 256 38.45 -11.17 -4.27
C THR A 256 37.60 -11.59 -5.46
N CYS A 257 36.33 -11.91 -5.21
CA CYS A 257 35.43 -12.43 -6.23
C CYS A 257 34.97 -11.35 -7.22
N SER A 258 34.82 -11.75 -8.47
CA SER A 258 34.22 -10.93 -9.53
C SER A 258 32.72 -10.77 -9.27
N ALA A 259 32.12 -9.70 -9.80
CA ALA A 259 30.69 -9.43 -9.62
C ALA A 259 29.82 -10.62 -10.04
N GLY A 260 28.86 -11.01 -9.18
CA GLY A 260 27.97 -12.15 -9.40
C GLY A 260 28.46 -13.49 -8.82
N PHE A 261 29.66 -13.51 -8.23
CA PHE A 261 30.24 -14.69 -7.58
C PHE A 261 30.59 -14.41 -6.12
N ASP A 262 30.38 -15.41 -5.26
CA ASP A 262 30.61 -15.34 -3.83
C ASP A 262 31.15 -16.67 -3.26
N GLY A 263 31.41 -16.68 -1.95
CA GLY A 263 32.12 -17.76 -1.26
C GLY A 263 33.62 -17.48 -1.07
N VAL A 264 34.28 -18.34 -0.28
CA VAL A 264 35.72 -18.19 0.05
C VAL A 264 36.63 -18.42 -1.15
N ASP A 265 36.13 -19.14 -2.16
CA ASP A 265 36.78 -19.54 -3.40
C ASP A 265 36.04 -19.02 -4.64
N CYS A 266 35.00 -18.18 -4.49
CA CYS A 266 34.21 -17.64 -5.60
C CYS A 266 33.47 -18.68 -6.46
N GLN A 267 33.24 -19.89 -5.92
CA GLN A 267 32.54 -20.95 -6.64
C GLN A 267 31.01 -20.79 -6.64
N THR A 268 30.46 -19.96 -5.75
CA THR A 268 29.01 -19.79 -5.64
C THR A 268 28.55 -18.71 -6.61
N SER A 269 27.51 -18.99 -7.39
CA SER A 269 26.85 -17.96 -8.21
C SER A 269 25.72 -17.34 -7.39
N SER A 270 25.90 -16.07 -7.00
CA SER A 270 25.01 -15.31 -6.11
C SER A 270 23.63 -14.96 -6.73
N THR A 271 23.22 -15.60 -7.84
CA THR A 271 22.07 -15.16 -8.67
C THR A 271 20.82 -16.05 -8.64
N GLN A 272 20.66 -16.98 -7.71
CA GLN A 272 19.47 -17.87 -7.65
C GLN A 272 18.96 -18.10 -6.23
N VAL A 273 17.79 -17.55 -5.89
CA VAL A 273 16.93 -18.04 -4.79
C VAL A 273 15.97 -19.06 -5.38
N SER A 274 15.93 -20.26 -4.79
CA SER A 274 15.49 -21.54 -5.37
C SER A 274 13.97 -21.71 -5.62
N THR A 275 13.61 -22.78 -6.33
CA THR A 275 12.22 -23.24 -6.60
C THR A 275 11.63 -24.02 -5.42
N ALA A 276 10.48 -23.58 -4.87
CA ALA A 276 9.75 -24.28 -3.81
C ALA A 276 8.58 -25.13 -4.35
N THR A 277 8.25 -26.25 -3.67
CA THR A 277 7.10 -27.11 -3.98
C THR A 277 5.94 -26.87 -3.01
N SER A 278 4.81 -26.44 -3.57
CA SER A 278 3.41 -26.47 -3.06
C SER A 278 3.01 -25.75 -1.75
N SER A 279 3.89 -25.40 -0.81
CA SER A 279 3.45 -24.69 0.42
C SER A 279 4.52 -23.90 1.18
N ASP A 280 5.78 -23.94 0.75
CA ASP A 280 6.87 -23.26 1.46
C ASP A 280 7.08 -21.83 0.96
N ASP A 281 7.45 -20.93 1.87
CA ASP A 281 7.91 -19.59 1.51
C ASP A 281 9.24 -19.69 0.74
N ILE A 282 9.30 -19.10 -0.46
CA ILE A 282 10.55 -19.01 -1.23
C ILE A 282 11.58 -18.14 -0.50
N LEU A 283 11.12 -17.15 0.25
CA LEU A 283 11.96 -16.27 1.05
C LEU A 283 11.21 -15.84 2.33
N LEU A 284 11.61 -16.41 3.47
CA LEU A 284 11.10 -16.05 4.79
C LEU A 284 12.17 -15.26 5.57
N LEU A 285 11.93 -13.96 5.78
CA LEU A 285 12.79 -13.08 6.56
C LEU A 285 12.08 -12.66 7.86
N TYR A 286 12.56 -13.14 9.01
CA TYR A 286 11.96 -12.81 10.30
C TYR A 286 13.00 -12.72 11.42
N SER A 287 12.68 -11.94 12.44
CA SER A 287 13.42 -11.88 13.70
C SER A 287 12.64 -12.59 14.79
N THR A 288 13.33 -13.36 15.64
CA THR A 288 12.74 -14.07 16.79
C THR A 288 12.83 -13.27 18.09
N SER A 289 13.44 -12.08 18.08
CA SER A 289 13.61 -11.24 19.27
C SER A 289 12.45 -10.25 19.41
N GLY A 290 11.82 -10.23 20.59
CA GLY A 290 10.82 -9.22 20.96
C GLY A 290 11.38 -7.80 21.12
N GLY A 291 12.71 -7.64 21.12
CA GLY A 291 13.41 -6.35 21.18
C GLY A 291 14.02 -5.91 19.85
N TYR A 292 13.57 -6.47 18.72
CA TYR A 292 14.15 -6.16 17.41
C TYR A 292 13.80 -4.73 16.94
N THR A 293 14.82 -3.92 16.70
CA THR A 293 14.68 -2.52 16.23
C THR A 293 15.29 -2.26 14.85
N GLY A 294 15.74 -3.32 14.16
CA GLY A 294 16.35 -3.24 12.82
C GLY A 294 15.33 -3.28 11.67
N ASN A 295 15.83 -3.41 10.44
CA ASN A 295 14.99 -3.65 9.25
C ASN A 295 15.06 -5.14 8.86
N ALA A 296 13.94 -5.85 8.88
CA ALA A 296 13.89 -7.26 8.44
C ALA A 296 14.25 -7.40 6.95
N LEU A 297 13.88 -6.39 6.15
CA LEU A 297 14.30 -6.23 4.77
C LEU A 297 14.63 -4.75 4.52
N LYS A 298 15.84 -4.47 4.02
CA LYS A 298 16.24 -3.13 3.58
C LYS A 298 16.62 -3.16 2.11
N LEU A 299 15.81 -2.49 1.29
CA LEU A 299 16.07 -2.29 -0.13
C LEU A 299 16.63 -0.88 -0.34
N LYS A 300 17.81 -0.77 -0.96
CA LYS A 300 18.47 0.50 -1.25
C LYS A 300 19.10 0.47 -2.64
N THR A 301 19.01 1.59 -3.34
CA THR A 301 19.85 1.93 -4.50
C THR A 301 20.60 3.24 -4.22
N ASP A 302 21.78 3.41 -4.82
CA ASP A 302 22.50 4.69 -4.79
C ASP A 302 22.05 5.65 -5.90
N ARG A 303 21.15 5.19 -6.80
CA ARG A 303 20.52 6.05 -7.81
C ARG A 303 19.50 6.99 -7.15
N ALA A 304 19.50 8.26 -7.57
CA ALA A 304 18.50 9.24 -7.13
C ALA A 304 17.07 8.82 -7.50
N ALA A 305 16.10 9.27 -6.70
CA ALA A 305 14.68 8.99 -6.90
C ALA A 305 14.21 9.34 -8.33
N SER A 306 13.69 8.37 -9.07
CA SER A 306 13.23 8.52 -10.46
C SER A 306 12.16 7.47 -10.80
N THR A 307 11.30 7.80 -11.76
CA THR A 307 10.32 6.86 -12.36
C THR A 307 10.96 5.83 -13.31
N ASP A 308 12.25 5.98 -13.64
CA ASP A 308 12.95 5.13 -14.64
C ASP A 308 13.28 3.71 -14.14
N PHE A 309 13.08 3.44 -12.86
CA PHE A 309 13.38 2.14 -12.26
C PHE A 309 12.38 1.80 -11.15
N ASN A 310 12.39 0.55 -10.73
CA ASN A 310 11.55 0.03 -9.64
C ASN A 310 12.42 -0.40 -8.47
N LEU A 311 12.00 -0.08 -7.24
CA LEU A 311 12.55 -0.65 -6.02
C LEU A 311 11.98 -2.04 -5.75
N ILE A 312 10.69 -2.24 -6.02
CA ILE A 312 10.01 -3.54 -5.97
C ILE A 312 9.14 -3.67 -7.22
N TYR A 313 9.17 -4.83 -7.86
CA TYR A 313 8.34 -5.13 -9.01
C TYR A 313 7.89 -6.59 -8.92
N ALA A 314 6.58 -6.80 -8.82
CA ALA A 314 5.97 -8.11 -8.63
C ALA A 314 5.05 -8.45 -9.81
N GLU A 315 5.22 -9.67 -10.32
CA GLU A 315 4.42 -10.22 -11.41
C GLU A 315 3.83 -11.58 -11.02
N THR A 316 2.63 -11.86 -11.52
CA THR A 316 1.98 -13.17 -11.41
C THR A 316 1.65 -13.64 -12.82
N ASN A 317 2.23 -14.76 -13.26
CA ASN A 317 2.05 -15.27 -14.63
C ASN A 317 2.32 -14.20 -15.71
N SER A 318 3.42 -13.46 -15.57
CA SER A 318 3.82 -12.37 -16.47
C SER A 318 2.88 -11.16 -16.52
N LEU A 319 1.95 -11.04 -15.57
CA LEU A 319 1.13 -9.86 -15.38
C LEU A 319 1.63 -9.09 -14.16
N ALA A 320 1.99 -7.82 -14.35
CA ALA A 320 2.29 -6.93 -13.24
C ALA A 320 1.12 -6.93 -12.24
N SER A 321 1.42 -7.12 -10.97
CA SER A 321 0.44 -7.09 -9.89
C SER A 321 0.68 -5.88 -8.98
N TYR A 322 1.94 -5.65 -8.62
CA TYR A 322 2.36 -4.58 -7.71
C TYR A 322 3.73 -4.00 -8.10
N GLN A 323 3.86 -2.68 -8.03
CA GLN A 323 5.10 -1.96 -8.33
C GLN A 323 5.33 -0.85 -7.30
N LEU A 324 6.54 -0.81 -6.74
CA LEU A 324 7.09 0.34 -6.03
C LEU A 324 8.16 0.96 -6.91
N LYS A 325 7.89 2.14 -7.47
CA LYS A 325 8.82 2.87 -8.33
C LYS A 325 9.97 3.48 -7.53
N GLY A 326 11.05 3.83 -8.23
CA GLY A 326 12.24 4.45 -7.66
C GLY A 326 12.00 5.84 -7.07
N ASN A 327 10.93 6.53 -7.47
CA ASN A 327 10.49 7.78 -6.89
C ASN A 327 9.55 7.60 -5.67
N GLY A 328 9.22 6.36 -5.30
CA GLY A 328 8.34 6.04 -4.18
C GLY A 328 6.86 5.84 -4.55
N ASP A 329 6.47 6.05 -5.81
CA ASP A 329 5.10 5.79 -6.24
C ASP A 329 4.76 4.30 -6.15
N VAL A 330 3.59 4.00 -5.59
CA VAL A 330 3.05 2.64 -5.53
C VAL A 330 1.97 2.49 -6.59
N LEU A 331 2.13 1.51 -7.49
CA LEU A 331 1.14 1.15 -8.51
C LEU A 331 0.63 -0.27 -8.22
N MET A 332 -0.69 -0.39 -8.03
CA MET A 332 -1.39 -1.67 -7.96
C MET A 332 -2.06 -1.91 -9.32
N HIS A 333 -1.52 -2.85 -10.10
CA HIS A 333 -2.03 -3.14 -11.45
C HIS A 333 -3.28 -4.02 -11.43
N GLN A 334 -3.41 -4.87 -10.41
CA GLN A 334 -4.54 -5.78 -10.22
C GLN A 334 -4.97 -5.80 -8.74
N GLY A 335 -6.26 -5.95 -8.49
CA GLY A 335 -6.82 -5.91 -7.13
C GLY A 335 -7.05 -4.48 -6.62
N GLY A 336 -6.87 -4.26 -5.33
CA GLY A 336 -7.03 -2.95 -4.68
C GLY A 336 -6.52 -2.96 -3.23
N LEU A 337 -6.61 -1.81 -2.55
CA LEU A 337 -6.24 -1.66 -1.15
C LEU A 337 -7.40 -2.06 -0.23
N THR A 338 -7.20 -3.06 0.63
CA THR A 338 -8.15 -3.46 1.69
C THR A 338 -7.47 -3.37 3.06
N ILE A 339 -8.02 -2.57 3.98
CA ILE A 339 -7.49 -2.37 5.33
C ILE A 339 -8.47 -3.00 6.34
N THR A 340 -8.05 -4.09 7.02
CA THR A 340 -8.91 -4.84 7.95
C THR A 340 -8.82 -4.35 9.40
N ALA A 341 -7.74 -3.66 9.76
CA ALA A 341 -7.55 -3.01 11.05
C ALA A 341 -6.86 -1.65 10.87
N GLY A 342 -7.32 -0.62 11.59
CA GLY A 342 -6.85 0.76 11.43
C GLY A 342 -7.62 1.53 10.35
N GLY A 343 -6.94 2.47 9.67
CA GLY A 343 -7.50 3.27 8.57
C GLY A 343 -6.41 3.95 7.73
N GLU A 344 -6.77 4.42 6.54
CA GLU A 344 -5.88 5.19 5.67
C GLU A 344 -5.79 6.64 6.16
N THR A 345 -4.58 7.17 6.32
CA THR A 345 -4.33 8.58 6.70
C THR A 345 -3.46 9.23 5.63
N ILE A 346 -3.99 10.25 4.95
CA ILE A 346 -3.28 11.04 3.94
C ILE A 346 -2.89 12.38 4.55
N THR A 347 -1.59 12.62 4.74
CA THR A 347 -1.08 13.84 5.38
C THR A 347 -0.91 15.02 4.41
N ALA A 348 -0.75 14.74 3.12
CA ALA A 348 -0.63 15.73 2.06
C ALA A 348 -1.17 15.19 0.72
N GLY A 349 -1.60 16.06 -0.20
CA GLY A 349 -2.04 15.70 -1.55
C GLY A 349 -3.52 15.28 -1.68
N GLY A 350 -4.14 14.79 -0.61
CA GLY A 350 -5.55 14.41 -0.57
C GLY A 350 -5.88 13.15 -1.39
N LEU A 351 -7.15 12.74 -1.36
CA LEU A 351 -7.67 11.60 -2.13
C LEU A 351 -8.24 12.09 -3.47
N VAL A 352 -7.70 11.60 -4.58
CA VAL A 352 -8.20 11.88 -5.94
C VAL A 352 -8.82 10.63 -6.54
N ILE A 353 -10.11 10.68 -6.87
CA ILE A 353 -10.85 9.58 -7.50
C ILE A 353 -11.29 10.02 -8.89
N THR A 354 -10.75 9.39 -9.93
CA THR A 354 -11.04 9.75 -11.33
C THR A 354 -12.32 9.11 -11.86
N ALA A 355 -12.75 7.98 -11.29
CA ALA A 355 -13.98 7.28 -11.65
C ALA A 355 -14.55 6.51 -10.45
N GLY A 356 -15.87 6.28 -10.42
CA GLY A 356 -16.55 5.45 -9.42
C GLY A 356 -16.90 6.12 -8.09
N GLY A 357 -16.26 7.23 -7.73
CA GLY A 357 -16.53 8.01 -6.51
C GLY A 357 -16.14 7.31 -5.20
N GLN A 358 -16.31 7.99 -4.06
CA GLN A 358 -16.10 7.42 -2.73
C GLN A 358 -17.43 6.92 -2.14
N THR A 359 -17.46 5.69 -1.64
CA THR A 359 -18.60 5.15 -0.87
C THR A 359 -18.21 5.01 0.60
N VAL A 360 -18.98 5.62 1.50
CA VAL A 360 -18.79 5.53 2.96
C VAL A 360 -20.00 4.81 3.56
N THR A 361 -19.81 3.61 4.10
CA THR A 361 -20.90 2.76 4.62
C THR A 361 -21.23 3.01 6.09
N GLY A 362 -20.31 3.62 6.86
CA GLY A 362 -20.48 3.97 8.27
C GLY A 362 -19.57 5.12 8.69
N GLY A 363 -19.87 5.80 9.80
CA GLY A 363 -19.08 6.92 10.32
C GLY A 363 -19.28 8.27 9.60
N GLY A 364 -19.71 8.27 8.34
CA GLY A 364 -19.96 9.49 7.56
C GLY A 364 -18.67 10.18 7.08
N LEU A 365 -18.83 11.27 6.31
CA LEU A 365 -17.73 12.13 5.88
C LEU A 365 -17.70 13.39 6.75
N THR A 366 -16.60 13.62 7.48
CA THR A 366 -16.37 14.85 8.23
C THR A 366 -15.34 15.72 7.52
N VAL A 367 -15.69 16.96 7.21
CA VAL A 367 -14.78 17.96 6.64
C VAL A 367 -14.57 19.08 7.66
N ALA A 368 -13.41 19.10 8.32
CA ALA A 368 -13.13 20.05 9.40
C ALA A 368 -12.83 21.48 8.91
N GLY A 369 -12.46 21.65 7.64
CA GLY A 369 -12.15 22.96 7.03
C GLY A 369 -12.13 22.87 5.50
N GLY A 370 -12.21 24.03 4.82
CA GLY A 370 -12.17 24.13 3.35
C GLY A 370 -13.50 23.84 2.63
N GLY A 371 -14.48 23.23 3.31
CA GLY A 371 -15.80 22.93 2.74
C GLY A 371 -15.82 21.74 1.77
N SER A 372 -17.01 21.38 1.29
CA SER A 372 -17.21 20.34 0.27
C SER A 372 -17.93 20.94 -0.94
N THR A 373 -17.39 20.73 -2.14
CA THR A 373 -17.99 21.18 -3.40
C THR A 373 -18.50 19.98 -4.19
N VAL A 374 -19.81 19.95 -4.49
CA VAL A 374 -20.45 18.86 -5.24
C VAL A 374 -21.01 19.40 -6.55
N SER A 375 -20.31 19.17 -7.67
CA SER A 375 -20.71 19.71 -8.98
C SER A 375 -21.95 19.03 -9.60
N GLY A 376 -22.32 17.83 -9.13
CA GLY A 376 -23.48 17.06 -9.63
C GLY A 376 -24.75 17.17 -8.78
N GLY A 377 -24.74 18.02 -7.75
CA GLY A 377 -25.82 18.11 -6.76
C GLY A 377 -25.70 17.07 -5.64
N LEU A 378 -26.21 17.43 -4.46
CA LEU A 378 -26.24 16.56 -3.27
C LEU A 378 -27.64 15.92 -3.15
N VAL A 379 -27.70 14.58 -3.16
CA VAL A 379 -28.94 13.82 -2.91
C VAL A 379 -28.89 13.18 -1.53
N VAL A 380 -29.78 13.59 -0.63
CA VAL A 380 -29.97 12.97 0.69
C VAL A 380 -31.20 12.07 0.63
N LYS A 381 -31.00 10.74 0.65
CA LYS A 381 -32.10 9.77 0.54
C LYS A 381 -32.89 9.56 1.84
N ALA A 382 -32.22 9.73 2.98
CA ALA A 382 -32.80 9.63 4.32
C ALA A 382 -31.99 10.51 5.28
N GLY A 383 -32.66 11.10 6.27
CA GLY A 383 -32.10 12.18 7.10
C GLY A 383 -32.27 13.57 6.46
N GLY A 384 -32.01 14.62 7.24
CA GLY A 384 -32.07 16.01 6.79
C GLY A 384 -30.68 16.62 6.62
N GLN A 385 -30.62 17.80 6.00
CA GLN A 385 -29.43 18.66 6.07
C GLN A 385 -29.60 19.61 7.26
N THR A 386 -28.73 19.48 8.27
CA THR A 386 -28.65 20.44 9.37
C THR A 386 -27.48 21.37 9.12
N MET A 387 -27.71 22.68 9.16
CA MET A 387 -26.66 23.70 9.12
C MET A 387 -26.60 24.36 10.50
N GLU A 388 -25.45 24.26 11.17
CA GLU A 388 -25.19 24.92 12.45
C GLU A 388 -24.14 26.01 12.22
N GLY A 389 -24.43 27.26 12.62
CA GLY A 389 -23.52 28.39 12.40
C GLY A 389 -24.23 29.75 12.26
N THR A 390 -23.46 30.80 11.96
CA THR A 390 -23.98 32.16 11.74
C THR A 390 -24.57 32.37 10.34
N ASP A 391 -24.18 31.54 9.38
CA ASP A 391 -24.63 31.59 7.99
C ASP A 391 -25.58 30.42 7.68
N GLY A 392 -26.46 30.59 6.68
CA GLY A 392 -27.48 29.61 6.30
C GLY A 392 -27.34 29.07 4.87
N LEU A 393 -28.41 28.48 4.34
CA LEU A 393 -28.46 27.99 2.96
C LEU A 393 -28.49 29.16 1.97
N HIS A 394 -27.42 29.33 1.19
CA HIS A 394 -27.32 30.33 0.13
C HIS A 394 -27.44 29.65 -1.25
N ILE A 395 -28.44 30.04 -2.05
CA ILE A 395 -28.70 29.46 -3.38
C ILE A 395 -28.50 30.54 -4.45
N LEU A 396 -27.42 30.45 -5.24
CA LEU A 396 -27.03 31.44 -6.25
C LEU A 396 -27.69 31.24 -7.64
N GLY A 397 -28.81 30.51 -7.70
CA GLY A 397 -29.55 30.20 -8.91
C GLY A 397 -30.35 28.90 -8.79
N GLY A 398 -31.37 28.70 -9.62
CA GLY A 398 -32.12 27.43 -9.67
C GLY A 398 -33.26 27.25 -8.64
N GLY A 399 -33.36 28.12 -7.63
CA GLY A 399 -34.44 28.13 -6.63
C GLY A 399 -34.42 26.93 -5.66
N ALA A 400 -35.27 26.97 -4.64
CA ALA A 400 -35.52 25.84 -3.74
C ALA A 400 -36.96 25.35 -3.89
N THR A 401 -37.14 24.05 -4.11
CA THR A 401 -38.47 23.41 -4.08
C THR A 401 -38.56 22.55 -2.83
N ILE A 402 -39.50 22.87 -1.95
CA ILE A 402 -39.76 22.10 -0.73
C ILE A 402 -41.05 21.29 -0.93
N LYS A 403 -40.96 19.96 -0.78
CA LYS A 403 -42.08 19.04 -0.95
C LYS A 403 -42.18 18.13 0.27
N THR A 404 -43.35 18.11 0.90
CA THR A 404 -43.74 17.05 1.84
C THR A 404 -44.71 16.08 1.15
N THR A 405 -44.57 14.79 1.40
CA THR A 405 -45.55 13.76 1.00
C THR A 405 -46.44 13.33 2.17
N SER A 406 -46.13 13.79 3.38
CA SER A 406 -46.94 13.55 4.56
C SER A 406 -48.16 14.46 4.56
N ARG A 407 -49.30 13.94 5.04
CA ARG A 407 -50.52 14.72 5.21
C ARG A 407 -50.55 15.53 6.52
N THR A 408 -49.59 15.26 7.41
CA THR A 408 -49.55 15.85 8.76
C THR A 408 -48.33 16.71 9.00
N ASP A 409 -47.29 16.58 8.19
CA ASP A 409 -46.02 17.26 8.44
C ASP A 409 -46.03 18.66 7.82
N THR A 410 -45.50 19.63 8.56
CA THR A 410 -45.28 20.99 8.08
C THR A 410 -44.26 20.98 6.93
N GLY A 411 -44.65 21.48 5.76
CA GLY A 411 -43.77 21.54 4.58
C GLY A 411 -42.61 22.52 4.72
N LEU A 412 -42.84 23.71 5.28
CA LEU A 412 -41.82 24.70 5.61
C LEU A 412 -42.22 25.39 6.92
N GLU A 413 -41.37 25.28 7.94
CA GLU A 413 -41.49 26.05 9.18
C GLU A 413 -40.34 27.06 9.26
N VAL A 414 -40.68 28.33 9.49
CA VAL A 414 -39.69 29.39 9.69
C VAL A 414 -39.93 29.99 11.07
N PHE A 415 -39.03 29.71 12.00
CA PHE A 415 -39.15 30.11 13.40
C PHE A 415 -37.88 30.82 13.87
N ALA A 416 -38.00 31.71 14.86
CA ALA A 416 -36.87 32.34 15.52
C ALA A 416 -37.10 32.42 17.04
N ASN A 417 -36.17 31.85 17.81
CA ASN A 417 -36.22 31.82 19.28
C ASN A 417 -35.87 33.19 19.89
N GLY A 418 -36.50 33.54 21.01
CA GLY A 418 -36.69 34.91 21.51
C GLY A 418 -35.49 35.62 22.12
N ASP A 419 -34.38 34.93 22.39
CA ASP A 419 -33.37 35.45 23.34
C ASP A 419 -32.40 36.52 22.76
N LYS A 420 -32.43 36.78 21.44
CA LYS A 420 -31.49 37.71 20.77
C LYS A 420 -32.11 38.54 19.64
N ARG A 421 -33.27 39.17 19.86
CA ARG A 421 -33.89 40.03 18.83
C ARG A 421 -33.45 41.49 18.96
N ALA A 422 -32.83 42.02 17.91
CA ALA A 422 -32.81 43.46 17.65
C ALA A 422 -34.18 43.89 17.06
N ALA A 423 -34.61 45.13 17.32
CA ALA A 423 -35.94 45.64 16.92
C ALA A 423 -36.27 45.59 15.41
N THR A 424 -35.31 45.22 14.56
CA THR A 424 -35.41 45.23 13.08
C THR A 424 -35.28 43.84 12.42
N SER A 425 -35.23 42.75 13.21
CA SER A 425 -35.08 41.39 12.66
C SER A 425 -36.37 40.88 12.00
N SER A 426 -36.25 40.23 10.83
CA SER A 426 -37.35 39.55 10.13
C SER A 426 -37.11 38.03 10.11
N VAL A 427 -38.12 37.26 10.52
CA VAL A 427 -38.07 35.77 10.52
C VAL A 427 -38.19 35.23 9.09
N PHE A 428 -39.02 35.87 8.26
CA PHE A 428 -39.14 35.59 6.83
C PHE A 428 -39.10 36.92 6.07
N ARG A 429 -38.13 37.06 5.16
CA ARG A 429 -37.97 38.26 4.34
C ARG A 429 -37.86 37.84 2.88
N VAL A 430 -38.80 38.32 2.07
CA VAL A 430 -38.78 38.18 0.62
C VAL A 430 -38.34 39.51 0.03
N ARG A 431 -37.35 39.49 -0.87
CA ARG A 431 -36.87 40.67 -1.59
C ARG A 431 -36.73 40.31 -3.05
N ALA A 432 -37.15 41.24 -3.91
CA ALA A 432 -36.80 41.24 -5.31
C ALA A 432 -35.96 42.49 -5.59
N ASP A 433 -34.94 42.35 -6.43
CA ASP A 433 -34.23 43.49 -7.00
C ASP A 433 -34.83 43.76 -8.38
N THR A 434 -35.40 44.94 -8.57
CA THR A 434 -36.02 45.36 -9.83
C THR A 434 -35.08 46.16 -10.72
N ASN A 435 -33.77 46.21 -10.41
CA ASN A 435 -32.78 46.93 -11.23
C ASN A 435 -32.38 46.16 -12.50
N ALA A 436 -33.32 45.89 -13.39
CA ALA A 436 -33.04 45.52 -14.78
C ALA A 436 -34.31 45.60 -15.62
N THR A 437 -34.69 46.80 -16.03
CA THR A 437 -35.12 47.18 -17.40
C THR A 437 -35.77 48.55 -17.34
N SER A 438 -35.52 49.37 -18.36
CA SER A 438 -36.26 50.61 -18.63
C SER A 438 -37.71 50.34 -19.10
N ASP A 439 -38.29 49.21 -18.68
CA ASP A 439 -39.61 48.74 -19.09
C ASP A 439 -40.61 48.98 -17.94
N PRO A 440 -41.48 50.00 -18.06
CA PRO A 440 -42.49 50.33 -17.07
C PRO A 440 -43.49 49.18 -16.81
N ASP A 441 -43.63 48.23 -17.74
CA ASP A 441 -44.56 47.10 -17.62
C ASP A 441 -43.94 45.87 -16.93
N SER A 442 -42.62 45.88 -16.64
CA SER A 442 -41.94 44.74 -15.99
C SER A 442 -42.22 44.62 -14.49
N ALA A 443 -42.61 45.71 -13.82
CA ALA A 443 -42.91 45.74 -12.39
C ALA A 443 -44.22 45.00 -12.02
N ASP A 444 -45.12 44.78 -12.98
CA ASP A 444 -46.43 44.16 -12.76
C ASP A 444 -46.40 42.63 -12.81
N ASN A 445 -45.31 42.03 -13.29
CA ASN A 445 -45.35 40.64 -13.75
C ASN A 445 -44.87 39.57 -12.78
N PHE A 446 -44.37 39.89 -11.58
CA PHE A 446 -43.94 38.85 -10.63
C PHE A 446 -44.53 38.97 -9.22
N ALA A 447 -44.82 37.82 -8.61
CA ALA A 447 -45.32 37.69 -7.25
C ALA A 447 -44.14 37.66 -6.29
N LEU A 448 -44.23 38.39 -5.17
CA LEU A 448 -43.31 38.15 -4.05
C LEU A 448 -43.72 36.88 -3.29
N ILE A 449 -45.03 36.68 -3.09
CA ILE A 449 -45.59 35.48 -2.48
C ILE A 449 -46.84 35.10 -3.27
N GLU A 450 -46.98 33.83 -3.64
CA GLU A 450 -48.17 33.32 -4.30
C GLU A 450 -48.55 31.96 -3.71
N ALA A 451 -49.82 31.79 -3.33
CA ALA A 451 -50.37 30.50 -2.96
C ALA A 451 -51.29 30.01 -4.07
N ILE A 452 -51.06 28.77 -4.52
CA ILE A 452 -51.75 28.16 -5.66
C ILE A 452 -52.26 26.79 -5.23
N ILE A 453 -53.48 26.45 -5.61
CA ILE A 453 -54.02 25.09 -5.55
C ILE A 453 -54.07 24.53 -6.97
N GLY A 454 -53.47 23.35 -7.16
CA GLY A 454 -53.41 22.70 -8.46
C GLY A 454 -52.60 21.40 -8.42
N LYS A 455 -52.71 20.60 -9.48
CA LYS A 455 -51.83 19.42 -9.66
C LYS A 455 -50.56 19.86 -10.38
N TYR A 456 -49.42 19.74 -9.73
CA TYR A 456 -48.11 20.12 -10.30
C TYR A 456 -47.22 18.89 -10.52
N ASP A 457 -46.67 18.77 -11.72
CA ASP A 457 -45.62 17.81 -12.06
C ASP A 457 -44.26 18.46 -11.84
N ILE A 458 -43.64 18.12 -10.71
CA ILE A 458 -42.34 18.65 -10.30
C ILE A 458 -41.23 18.22 -11.27
N ALA A 459 -41.29 17.00 -11.81
CA ALA A 459 -40.23 16.46 -12.65
C ALA A 459 -40.18 17.19 -14.01
N ASN A 460 -41.36 17.48 -14.58
CA ASN A 460 -41.48 18.16 -15.87
C ASN A 460 -41.74 19.67 -15.74
N LYS A 461 -41.71 20.21 -14.51
CA LYS A 461 -41.95 21.63 -14.19
C LYS A 461 -43.23 22.20 -14.82
N ARG A 462 -44.32 21.40 -14.86
CA ARG A 462 -45.57 21.79 -15.54
C ARG A 462 -46.82 21.53 -14.72
N ASN A 463 -47.84 22.33 -14.97
CA ASN A 463 -49.16 22.12 -14.38
C ASN A 463 -49.88 20.96 -15.11
N LEU A 464 -50.49 20.06 -14.34
CA LEU A 464 -51.28 18.94 -14.85
C LEU A 464 -52.78 19.26 -14.96
N ALA A 465 -53.19 20.43 -14.44
CA ALA A 465 -54.54 20.98 -14.53
C ALA A 465 -54.46 22.51 -14.49
N ALA A 466 -55.58 23.20 -14.70
CA ALA A 466 -55.65 24.65 -14.49
C ALA A 466 -55.32 24.96 -13.01
N ASN A 467 -54.27 25.75 -12.79
CA ASN A 467 -53.91 26.23 -11.47
C ASN A 467 -54.88 27.33 -11.04
N GLN A 468 -55.23 27.32 -9.76
CA GLN A 468 -56.02 28.37 -9.16
C GLN A 468 -55.17 29.08 -8.10
N THR A 469 -54.77 30.31 -8.38
CA THR A 469 -54.15 31.18 -7.38
C THR A 469 -55.21 31.54 -6.34
N ILE A 470 -54.84 31.42 -5.06
CA ILE A 470 -55.72 31.69 -3.90
C ILE A 470 -55.45 33.08 -3.34
N PHE A 471 -54.18 33.39 -3.09
CA PHE A 471 -53.72 34.73 -2.73
C PHE A 471 -52.36 35.02 -3.34
N ARG A 472 -52.10 36.30 -3.60
CA ARG A 472 -50.80 36.78 -4.07
C ARG A 472 -50.44 38.11 -3.42
N VAL A 473 -49.17 38.26 -3.04
CA VAL A 473 -48.54 39.55 -2.71
C VAL A 473 -47.70 39.94 -3.92
N THR A 474 -48.04 41.05 -4.56
CA THR A 474 -47.35 41.50 -5.77
C THR A 474 -46.11 42.32 -5.43
N ALA A 475 -45.28 42.61 -6.44
CA ALA A 475 -44.11 43.50 -6.28
C ALA A 475 -44.54 44.97 -6.12
N GLN A 476 -45.70 45.35 -6.68
CA GLN A 476 -46.42 46.52 -6.20
C GLN A 476 -46.97 46.21 -4.80
N PRO A 477 -47.03 47.15 -3.85
CA PRO A 477 -47.43 46.89 -2.46
C PRO A 477 -48.94 46.58 -2.31
N LYS A 478 -49.41 45.51 -2.97
CA LYS A 478 -50.79 45.08 -3.07
C LYS A 478 -50.88 43.60 -2.72
N THR A 479 -51.88 43.26 -1.93
CA THR A 479 -52.28 41.87 -1.65
C THR A 479 -53.60 41.61 -2.33
N GLU A 480 -53.66 40.53 -3.11
CA GLU A 480 -54.84 40.10 -3.85
C GLU A 480 -55.30 38.74 -3.33
N ILE A 481 -56.60 38.61 -3.06
CA ILE A 481 -57.25 37.32 -2.75
C ILE A 481 -58.14 37.01 -3.96
N HIS A 482 -57.82 35.93 -4.67
CA HIS A 482 -58.54 35.55 -5.89
C HIS A 482 -59.69 34.58 -5.60
N VAL A 483 -59.57 33.79 -4.52
CA VAL A 483 -60.57 32.78 -4.14
C VAL A 483 -60.71 32.78 -2.63
N GLY A 484 -61.96 32.76 -2.15
CA GLY A 484 -62.29 32.87 -0.73
C GLY A 484 -62.46 34.33 -0.29
N GLY A 485 -62.06 34.64 0.93
CA GLY A 485 -62.16 35.97 1.52
C GLY A 485 -61.27 36.11 2.76
N LEU A 486 -61.25 37.31 3.34
CA LEU A 486 -60.56 37.57 4.59
C LEU A 486 -61.49 37.26 5.78
N ASP A 487 -61.15 36.26 6.60
CA ASP A 487 -61.88 35.90 7.82
C ASP A 487 -60.99 36.17 9.06
N VAL A 488 -61.35 37.16 9.87
CA VAL A 488 -60.59 37.58 11.05
C VAL A 488 -61.27 37.02 12.31
N LYS A 489 -60.72 35.94 12.87
CA LYS A 489 -61.29 35.26 14.06
C LYS A 489 -61.11 36.03 15.37
N ALA A 490 -60.03 36.81 15.50
CA ALA A 490 -59.75 37.64 16.67
C ALA A 490 -59.04 38.93 16.23
N GLY A 491 -59.41 40.06 16.85
CA GLY A 491 -58.97 41.40 16.43
C GLY A 491 -59.90 42.05 15.41
N GLY A 492 -59.42 43.07 14.70
CA GLY A 492 -60.19 43.79 13.68
C GLY A 492 -59.33 44.23 12.50
N GLN A 493 -59.96 44.54 11.37
CA GLN A 493 -59.27 45.09 10.21
C GLN A 493 -59.22 46.63 10.32
N THR A 494 -58.01 47.21 10.30
CA THR A 494 -57.81 48.67 10.25
C THR A 494 -57.30 49.09 8.88
N ILE A 495 -58.09 49.89 8.15
CA ILE A 495 -57.67 50.49 6.88
C ILE A 495 -57.20 51.92 7.17
N ARG A 496 -55.90 52.17 7.08
CA ARG A 496 -55.32 53.50 7.39
C ARG A 496 -55.51 54.53 6.28
N ALA A 497 -55.60 54.09 5.03
CA ALA A 497 -55.81 54.91 3.84
C ALA A 497 -56.45 54.08 2.71
N GLY A 498 -57.16 54.72 1.78
CA GLY A 498 -57.74 54.07 0.58
C GLY A 498 -59.19 53.57 0.71
N GLY A 499 -59.75 53.50 1.93
CA GLY A 499 -61.15 53.09 2.17
C GLY A 499 -61.44 51.61 1.84
N LEU A 500 -62.70 51.18 2.04
CA LEU A 500 -63.20 49.87 1.61
C LEU A 500 -64.15 50.08 0.43
N VAL A 501 -63.79 49.56 -0.74
CA VAL A 501 -64.65 49.56 -1.92
C VAL A 501 -65.25 48.15 -2.10
N VAL A 502 -66.58 48.05 -1.99
CA VAL A 502 -67.33 46.80 -2.22
C VAL A 502 -68.08 46.92 -3.54
N THR A 503 -67.65 46.17 -4.55
CA THR A 503 -68.26 46.21 -5.89
C THR A 503 -69.53 45.36 -6.00
N ALA A 504 -69.69 44.35 -5.13
CA ALA A 504 -70.87 43.49 -5.02
C ALA A 504 -70.95 42.84 -3.62
N GLY A 505 -72.15 42.45 -3.16
CA GLY A 505 -72.35 41.68 -1.93
C GLY A 505 -72.61 42.47 -0.64
N GLY A 506 -72.42 43.80 -0.65
CA GLY A 506 -72.72 44.68 0.50
C GLY A 506 -71.80 44.47 1.71
N VAL A 507 -72.06 45.21 2.79
CA VAL A 507 -71.40 45.04 4.10
C VAL A 507 -72.46 44.70 5.14
N THR A 508 -72.33 43.55 5.78
CA THR A 508 -73.23 43.12 6.87
C THR A 508 -72.46 43.13 8.19
N ILE A 509 -72.98 43.87 9.16
CA ILE A 509 -72.44 43.90 10.53
C ILE A 509 -73.44 43.15 11.40
N SER A 510 -73.10 41.92 11.79
CA SER A 510 -73.97 41.07 12.60
C SER A 510 -74.03 41.49 14.07
N SER A 511 -73.00 42.19 14.55
CA SER A 511 -72.90 42.76 15.90
C SER A 511 -71.86 43.88 15.94
N GLY A 512 -72.04 44.86 16.84
CA GLY A 512 -71.23 46.09 16.88
C GLY A 512 -71.84 47.25 16.08
N ASP A 513 -71.22 48.42 16.19
CA ASP A 513 -71.68 49.65 15.53
C ASP A 513 -70.90 49.94 14.23
N LEU A 514 -71.58 50.51 13.24
CA LEU A 514 -70.93 51.23 12.14
C LEU A 514 -70.77 52.70 12.51
N VAL A 515 -69.58 53.11 12.94
CA VAL A 515 -69.31 54.51 13.28
C VAL A 515 -68.64 55.22 12.10
N LEU A 516 -69.36 56.18 11.50
CA LEU A 516 -68.82 57.14 10.52
C LEU A 516 -68.44 58.43 11.24
N ALA A 517 -67.19 58.54 11.70
CA ALA A 517 -66.73 59.73 12.43
C ALA A 517 -66.74 61.01 11.56
N SER A 518 -66.59 60.88 10.24
CA SER A 518 -66.68 61.96 9.26
C SER A 518 -66.91 61.39 7.85
N GLY A 519 -67.63 62.12 6.99
CA GLY A 519 -67.94 61.72 5.60
C GLY A 519 -69.43 61.51 5.35
N THR A 520 -69.80 61.13 4.12
CA THR A 520 -71.20 60.87 3.73
C THR A 520 -71.42 59.39 3.47
N MET A 521 -72.49 58.81 4.04
CA MET A 521 -72.95 57.47 3.69
C MET A 521 -73.99 57.57 2.58
N SER A 522 -73.71 56.97 1.41
CA SER A 522 -74.61 56.90 0.27
C SER A 522 -74.89 55.44 -0.06
N THR A 523 -76.15 55.01 0.09
CA THR A 523 -76.56 53.61 -0.12
C THR A 523 -77.81 53.54 -0.99
N THR A 524 -77.90 52.55 -1.88
CA THR A 524 -79.08 52.28 -2.71
C THR A 524 -80.08 51.30 -2.05
N GLY A 525 -79.72 50.77 -0.88
CA GLY A 525 -80.54 49.95 0.00
C GLY A 525 -79.82 49.77 1.34
N PHE A 526 -80.52 50.01 2.44
CA PHE A 526 -79.97 49.90 3.80
C PHE A 526 -81.07 49.40 4.74
N SER A 527 -80.72 48.43 5.57
CA SER A 527 -81.60 47.85 6.58
C SER A 527 -80.72 47.54 7.79
N SER A 528 -81.03 48.13 8.94
CA SER A 528 -80.28 47.87 10.17
C SER A 528 -81.25 47.73 11.34
N SER A 529 -81.08 46.70 12.14
CA SER A 529 -81.83 46.47 13.38
C SER A 529 -81.13 46.99 14.64
N SER A 530 -79.89 47.45 14.52
CA SER A 530 -78.95 47.56 15.65
C SER A 530 -78.13 48.84 15.68
N ILE A 531 -78.36 49.78 14.76
CA ILE A 531 -77.58 51.03 14.71
C ILE A 531 -78.16 52.03 15.69
N THR A 532 -77.31 52.50 16.60
CA THR A 532 -77.72 53.35 17.71
C THR A 532 -77.63 54.84 17.38
N THR A 533 -76.68 55.28 16.52
CA THR A 533 -76.48 56.72 16.25
C THR A 533 -75.96 57.04 14.84
N PHE A 534 -76.56 58.01 14.13
CA PHE A 534 -76.01 58.63 12.92
C PHE A 534 -75.68 60.11 13.17
N SER A 535 -74.40 60.49 13.14
CA SER A 535 -73.96 61.89 13.36
C SER A 535 -73.69 62.69 12.07
N ALA A 536 -73.69 62.04 10.90
CA ALA A 536 -73.44 62.67 9.59
C ALA A 536 -74.65 62.52 8.64
N ALA A 537 -74.68 63.29 7.56
CA ALA A 537 -75.80 63.30 6.63
C ALA A 537 -75.96 61.97 5.87
N VAL A 538 -77.18 61.43 5.83
CA VAL A 538 -77.52 60.17 5.16
C VAL A 538 -78.41 60.47 3.95
N ASN A 539 -77.96 60.09 2.75
CA ASN A 539 -78.73 60.22 1.52
C ASN A 539 -79.01 58.82 0.95
N ALA A 540 -80.27 58.38 0.98
CA ALA A 540 -80.69 57.09 0.43
C ALA A 540 -81.49 57.31 -0.86
N ALA A 541 -80.99 56.77 -1.97
CA ALA A 541 -81.63 56.89 -3.28
C ALA A 541 -81.96 55.49 -3.82
N GLY A 542 -83.26 55.22 -4.03
CA GLY A 542 -83.69 54.07 -4.83
C GLY A 542 -84.54 53.01 -4.13
N GLN A 543 -84.55 52.90 -2.79
CA GLN A 543 -85.34 51.90 -2.04
C GLN A 543 -85.77 52.40 -0.65
N THR A 544 -86.72 51.70 -0.01
CA THR A 544 -87.23 51.98 1.34
C THR A 544 -86.15 51.77 2.41
N LEU A 545 -85.90 52.78 3.23
CA LEU A 545 -85.04 52.69 4.42
C LEU A 545 -85.90 52.30 5.63
N THR A 546 -85.60 51.16 6.26
CA THR A 546 -86.21 50.75 7.52
C THR A 546 -85.21 50.90 8.66
N LEU A 547 -85.52 51.75 9.64
CA LEU A 547 -84.72 51.98 10.83
C LEU A 547 -85.50 51.54 12.07
N THR A 548 -84.86 50.77 12.94
CA THR A 548 -85.40 50.40 14.25
C THR A 548 -84.40 50.77 15.35
N GLY A 549 -84.85 51.48 16.40
CA GLY A 549 -84.04 51.79 17.58
C GLY A 549 -82.94 52.86 17.46
N ALA A 550 -82.87 53.62 16.36
CA ALA A 550 -81.78 54.57 16.10
C ALA A 550 -82.02 56.00 16.64
N THR A 551 -80.94 56.74 16.91
CA THR A 551 -80.92 58.22 17.07
C THR A 551 -80.21 58.85 15.87
N VAL A 552 -80.83 59.84 15.21
CA VAL A 552 -80.24 60.49 14.03
C VAL A 552 -80.03 61.97 14.29
N GLU A 553 -78.77 62.42 14.21
CA GLU A 553 -78.35 63.80 14.43
C GLU A 553 -77.95 64.53 13.14
N GLY A 554 -77.64 63.81 12.06
CA GLY A 554 -77.34 64.36 10.74
C GLY A 554 -78.58 64.66 9.88
N ALA A 555 -78.42 65.47 8.83
CA ALA A 555 -79.49 65.74 7.85
C ALA A 555 -79.78 64.50 6.98
N MET A 556 -81.04 64.19 6.73
CA MET A 556 -81.44 63.04 5.92
C MET A 556 -82.31 63.45 4.73
N ASN A 557 -82.00 62.91 3.54
CA ASN A 557 -82.83 63.06 2.36
C ASN A 557 -83.25 61.69 1.80
N PHE A 558 -84.54 61.54 1.56
CA PHE A 558 -85.16 60.31 1.08
C PHE A 558 -85.96 60.57 -0.20
N LYS A 559 -85.78 59.72 -1.21
CA LYS A 559 -86.52 59.82 -2.49
C LYS A 559 -87.66 58.81 -2.66
N ASN A 560 -87.61 57.64 -2.02
CA ASN A 560 -88.50 56.50 -2.33
C ASN A 560 -89.15 55.84 -1.09
N GLY A 561 -89.52 56.62 -0.06
CA GLY A 561 -90.28 56.16 1.12
C GLY A 561 -89.43 55.83 2.36
N PHE A 562 -90.03 55.98 3.55
CA PHE A 562 -89.39 55.81 4.86
C PHE A 562 -90.36 55.16 5.85
N THR A 563 -89.89 54.12 6.54
CA THR A 563 -90.62 53.44 7.62
C THR A 563 -89.73 53.37 8.86
N SER A 564 -90.13 54.04 9.93
CA SER A 564 -89.48 53.92 11.24
C SER A 564 -90.35 53.09 12.18
N GLU A 565 -89.84 51.97 12.66
CA GLU A 565 -90.42 51.25 13.79
C GLU A 565 -89.51 51.44 15.02
N GLY A 566 -89.89 52.31 15.95
CA GLY A 566 -89.16 52.51 17.21
C GLY A 566 -87.87 53.33 17.10
N VAL A 567 -87.76 54.28 16.17
CA VAL A 567 -86.72 55.32 16.18
C VAL A 567 -87.03 56.30 17.32
N THR A 568 -86.04 56.75 18.08
CA THR A 568 -86.28 57.56 19.29
C THR A 568 -86.23 59.06 19.01
N THR A 569 -85.31 59.52 18.17
CA THR A 569 -85.14 60.96 17.91
C THR A 569 -84.52 61.30 16.55
N PHE A 570 -85.09 62.30 15.86
CA PHE A 570 -84.45 63.05 14.76
C PHE A 570 -84.09 64.46 15.22
N SER A 571 -82.82 64.82 15.18
CA SER A 571 -82.36 66.12 15.72
C SER A 571 -82.10 67.18 14.64
N ASN A 572 -82.19 66.84 13.36
CA ASN A 572 -81.82 67.74 12.25
C ASN A 572 -82.78 67.59 11.05
N LYS A 573 -82.48 68.23 9.92
CA LYS A 573 -83.38 68.32 8.77
C LYS A 573 -83.68 66.94 8.16
N VAL A 574 -84.96 66.63 8.00
CA VAL A 574 -85.43 65.46 7.25
C VAL A 574 -86.26 65.93 6.06
N SER A 575 -85.91 65.51 4.85
CA SER A 575 -86.66 65.83 3.64
C SER A 575 -87.08 64.58 2.88
N LEU A 576 -88.38 64.47 2.62
CA LEU A 576 -89.04 63.34 1.95
C LEU A 576 -89.89 63.85 0.78
N ALA A 577 -89.70 63.27 -0.39
CA ALA A 577 -90.48 63.59 -1.57
C ALA A 577 -91.31 62.40 -2.08
N LEU A 578 -92.58 62.65 -2.41
CA LEU A 578 -93.43 61.80 -3.27
C LEU A 578 -93.91 60.42 -2.74
N GLN A 579 -93.96 60.19 -1.43
CA GLN A 579 -94.49 58.94 -0.81
C GLN A 579 -95.08 59.18 0.60
N THR A 580 -95.85 58.22 1.11
CA THR A 580 -96.38 58.17 2.48
C THR A 580 -95.28 57.86 3.50
N VAL A 581 -95.26 58.61 4.60
CA VAL A 581 -94.33 58.39 5.72
C VAL A 581 -95.11 57.82 6.89
N THR A 582 -94.70 56.64 7.38
CA THR A 582 -95.26 56.04 8.60
C THR A 582 -94.30 56.29 9.75
N LEU A 583 -94.72 57.14 10.68
CA LEU A 583 -93.96 57.54 11.86
C LEU A 583 -94.60 56.89 13.08
N GLY A 584 -93.89 55.99 13.76
CA GLY A 584 -94.33 55.47 15.05
C GLY A 584 -94.21 56.51 16.17
N THR A 585 -93.74 56.08 17.34
CA THR A 585 -93.60 56.94 18.54
C THR A 585 -92.40 57.91 18.54
N THR A 586 -91.88 58.25 17.36
CA THR A 586 -90.61 58.96 17.17
C THR A 586 -90.71 60.46 17.45
N ALA A 587 -89.76 61.04 18.20
CA ALA A 587 -89.71 62.48 18.45
C ALA A 587 -88.85 63.23 17.41
N PHE A 588 -89.37 64.32 16.82
CA PHE A 588 -88.63 65.22 15.94
C PHE A 588 -88.23 66.51 16.68
N LYS A 589 -86.95 66.89 16.63
CA LYS A 589 -86.39 68.13 17.19
C LYS A 589 -85.84 69.10 16.12
N GLY A 590 -85.83 68.68 14.84
CA GLY A 590 -85.38 69.50 13.69
C GLY A 590 -86.52 69.97 12.78
N THR A 591 -86.19 70.48 11.58
CA THR A 591 -87.16 70.88 10.54
C THR A 591 -87.45 69.74 9.56
N SER A 592 -88.71 69.54 9.21
CA SER A 592 -89.12 68.47 8.29
C SER A 592 -89.91 69.01 7.09
N ASP A 593 -89.53 68.61 5.88
CA ASP A 593 -90.26 68.89 4.65
C ASP A 593 -90.84 67.58 4.07
N PHE A 594 -92.17 67.44 4.06
CA PHE A 594 -92.89 66.30 3.48
C PHE A 594 -93.77 66.77 2.33
N SER A 595 -93.55 66.26 1.11
CA SER A 595 -94.41 66.62 -0.04
C SER A 595 -95.49 65.59 -0.37
N GLY A 596 -95.44 64.38 0.22
CA GLY A 596 -96.31 63.24 -0.11
C GLY A 596 -97.44 62.90 0.88
N GLY A 597 -97.58 63.68 1.97
CA GLY A 597 -98.50 63.39 3.07
C GLY A 597 -97.88 62.47 4.14
N ALA A 598 -98.16 62.75 5.42
CA ALA A 598 -97.69 61.98 6.56
C ALA A 598 -98.88 61.28 7.24
N THR A 599 -98.71 60.01 7.60
CA THR A 599 -99.68 59.25 8.39
C THR A 599 -99.00 58.79 9.66
N THR A 600 -99.54 59.22 10.80
CA THR A 600 -99.17 58.72 12.13
C THR A 600 -99.65 57.29 12.33
#